data_AF-A0A7S1VGK4-F1
#
_entry.id   AF-A0A7S1VGK4-F1
#
_cell.length_a   1.000
_cell.length_b   1.000
_cell.length_c   1.000
_cell.angle_alpha   90.00
_cell.angle_beta   90.00
_cell.angle_gamma   90.00
#
_symmetry.space_group_name_H-M   'P 1'
#
loop_
_entity.id
_entity.type
_entity.pdbx_description
1 polymer ?
#
loop_
_entity_poly.entity_id
_entity_poly.type
_entity_poly.pdbx_seq_one_letter_code
_entity_poly.pdbx_strand_id
1 'polypeptide(L)'
;VLFDDRVNPEAVGRLLCASSTDAEVRDEFLACFDFAGEALEDAYRSLATRCLPPADRHAVRRLVAAFAARYYVANLEGPFASEHAVKSVTLLLIVLHGSLESKLRGGKGGKHRKEAKGVMSKSTFVERGTAANGLDGFPTDFLEDMYDAVVMTTLEAAADSSDEEEAHLAAEEAAAGLDEE
;
A
#
# COMPACT_ATOMS: atom_id res chain seq x y z
N VAL A 1 9.65 7.55 -19.89
CA VAL A 1 9.08 6.32 -19.30
C VAL A 1 10.23 5.56 -18.67
N LEU A 2 10.45 5.73 -17.36
CA LEU A 2 11.64 5.22 -16.67
C LEU A 2 11.44 3.84 -16.02
N PHE A 3 10.25 3.26 -16.14
CA PHE A 3 9.94 1.97 -15.53
C PHE A 3 9.67 0.94 -16.62
N ASP A 4 10.52 -0.07 -16.64
CA ASP A 4 10.43 -1.25 -17.50
C ASP A 4 9.70 -2.34 -16.70
N ASP A 5 8.63 -2.90 -17.27
CA ASP A 5 7.81 -3.93 -16.62
C ASP A 5 8.57 -5.24 -16.36
N ARG A 6 9.80 -5.37 -16.87
CA ARG A 6 10.72 -6.48 -16.58
C ARG A 6 11.43 -6.34 -15.23
N VAL A 7 11.33 -5.20 -14.56
CA VAL A 7 12.00 -4.97 -13.27
C VAL A 7 11.17 -5.57 -12.15
N ASN A 8 11.75 -6.53 -11.42
CA ASN A 8 11.08 -7.15 -10.27
C ASN A 8 10.90 -6.14 -9.11
N PRO A 9 9.66 -5.79 -8.73
CA PRO A 9 9.39 -4.79 -7.69
C PRO A 9 9.85 -5.22 -6.28
N GLU A 10 9.95 -6.52 -5.99
CA GLU A 10 10.53 -7.01 -4.72
C GLU A 10 12.05 -6.80 -4.67
N ALA A 11 12.74 -6.93 -5.81
CA ALA A 11 14.17 -6.66 -5.89
C ALA A 11 14.43 -5.16 -5.68
N VAL A 12 13.61 -4.31 -6.30
CA VAL A 12 13.63 -2.86 -6.09
C VAL A 12 13.37 -2.51 -4.64
N GLY A 13 12.35 -3.09 -4.01
CA GLY A 13 12.04 -2.81 -2.61
C GLY A 13 13.11 -3.28 -1.63
N ARG A 14 13.72 -4.45 -1.87
CA ARG A 14 14.90 -4.89 -1.09
C ARG A 14 16.06 -3.91 -1.22
N LEU A 15 16.36 -3.45 -2.44
CA LEU A 15 17.42 -2.48 -2.69
C LEU A 15 17.14 -1.15 -1.98
N LEU A 16 15.98 -0.53 -2.24
CA LEU A 16 15.65 0.79 -1.70
C LEU A 16 15.56 0.79 -0.17
N CYS A 17 15.07 -0.30 0.42
CA CYS A 17 14.93 -0.41 1.85
C CYS A 17 16.20 -0.90 2.57
N ALA A 18 17.26 -1.32 1.87
CA ALA A 18 18.49 -1.74 2.51
C ALA A 18 19.15 -0.57 3.28
N SER A 19 19.74 -0.88 4.44
CA SER A 19 20.43 0.14 5.25
C SER A 19 21.70 0.67 4.59
N SER A 20 22.27 -0.09 3.67
CA SER A 20 23.46 0.28 2.88
C SER A 20 23.14 1.15 1.67
N THR A 21 21.87 1.33 1.33
CA THR A 21 21.48 2.15 0.19
C THR A 21 21.52 3.62 0.58
N ASP A 22 22.23 4.41 -0.23
CA ASP A 22 22.37 5.84 -0.05
C ASP A 22 21.01 6.55 -0.13
N ALA A 23 20.89 7.68 0.58
CA ALA A 23 19.64 8.44 0.60
C ALA A 23 19.31 9.00 -0.79
N GLU A 24 20.34 9.44 -1.50
CA GLU A 24 20.27 10.00 -2.84
C GLU A 24 19.66 9.02 -3.84
N VAL A 25 19.96 7.72 -3.72
CA VAL A 25 19.37 6.68 -4.60
C VAL A 25 17.87 6.53 -4.34
N ARG A 26 17.44 6.61 -3.07
CA ARG A 26 16.02 6.60 -2.73
C ARG A 26 15.32 7.85 -3.23
N ASP A 27 15.96 9.01 -3.05
CA ASP A 27 15.39 10.29 -3.44
C ASP A 27 15.26 10.39 -4.96
N GLU A 28 16.25 9.93 -5.72
CA GLU A 28 16.20 9.87 -7.19
C GLU A 28 15.11 8.90 -7.67
N PHE A 29 14.97 7.74 -7.02
CA PHE A 29 13.87 6.82 -7.31
C PHE A 29 12.50 7.48 -7.06
N LEU A 30 12.34 8.16 -5.92
CA LEU A 30 11.11 8.87 -5.58
C LEU A 30 10.86 10.10 -6.47
N ALA A 31 11.90 10.69 -7.06
CA ALA A 31 11.78 11.79 -8.01
C ALA A 31 11.11 11.38 -9.33
N CYS A 32 11.02 10.08 -9.62
CA CYS A 32 10.30 9.55 -10.77
C CYS A 32 8.77 9.57 -10.61
N PHE A 33 8.26 9.90 -9.42
CA PHE A 33 6.83 9.98 -9.12
C PHE A 33 6.40 11.44 -8.99
N ASP A 34 5.24 11.76 -9.57
CA ASP A 34 4.58 13.05 -9.36
C ASP A 34 3.54 12.92 -8.25
N PHE A 35 3.89 13.39 -7.06
CA PHE A 35 2.99 13.34 -5.90
C PHE A 35 2.17 14.62 -5.73
N ALA A 36 2.38 15.63 -6.58
CA ALA A 36 1.77 16.94 -6.38
C ALA A 36 0.25 16.87 -6.64
N GLY A 37 -0.55 17.18 -5.63
CA GLY A 37 -2.01 17.16 -5.70
C GLY A 37 -2.64 15.76 -5.66
N GLU A 38 -1.84 14.68 -5.58
CA GLU A 38 -2.36 13.34 -5.40
C GLU A 38 -2.84 13.11 -3.95
N ALA A 39 -3.85 12.26 -3.78
CA ALA A 39 -4.23 11.76 -2.47
C ALA A 39 -3.14 10.82 -1.91
N LEU A 40 -2.99 10.76 -0.57
CA LEU A 40 -1.88 10.06 0.06
C LEU A 40 -1.91 8.55 -0.23
N GLU A 41 -3.10 7.97 -0.18
CA GLU A 41 -3.37 6.56 -0.46
C GLU A 41 -3.06 6.21 -1.91
N ASP A 42 -3.33 7.11 -2.86
CA ASP A 42 -3.07 6.90 -4.28
C ASP A 42 -1.58 7.03 -4.60
N ALA A 43 -0.93 8.07 -4.06
CA ALA A 43 0.51 8.27 -4.17
C ALA A 43 1.29 7.08 -3.59
N TYR A 44 0.88 6.58 -2.42
CA TYR A 44 1.51 5.41 -1.82
C TYR A 44 1.20 4.12 -2.59
N ARG A 45 -0.03 3.95 -3.12
CA ARG A 45 -0.37 2.81 -3.97
C ARG A 45 0.49 2.79 -5.24
N SER A 46 0.62 3.93 -5.90
CA SER A 46 1.49 4.12 -7.07
C SER A 46 2.93 3.70 -6.77
N LEU A 47 3.49 4.16 -5.64
CA LEU A 47 4.80 3.73 -5.16
C LEU A 47 4.88 2.20 -4.92
N ALA A 48 3.88 1.64 -4.25
CA ALA A 48 3.83 0.21 -3.90
C ALA A 48 3.75 -0.71 -5.12
N THR A 49 3.18 -0.26 -6.25
CA THR A 49 3.19 -1.04 -7.50
C THR A 49 4.60 -1.21 -8.09
N ARG A 50 5.51 -0.27 -7.81
CA ARG A 50 6.87 -0.26 -8.38
C ARG A 50 7.93 -0.76 -7.40
N CYS A 51 7.60 -0.85 -6.12
CA CYS A 51 8.53 -1.17 -5.05
C CYS A 51 7.79 -1.92 -3.93
N LEU A 52 8.03 -3.22 -3.82
CA LEU A 52 7.48 -4.05 -2.76
C LEU A 52 8.50 -4.16 -1.62
N PRO A 53 8.29 -3.46 -0.48
CA PRO A 53 9.24 -3.49 0.62
C PRO A 53 9.30 -4.89 1.24
N PRO A 54 10.46 -5.32 1.75
CA PRO A 54 10.57 -6.60 2.44
C PRO A 54 9.73 -6.61 3.72
N ALA A 55 9.41 -7.80 4.23
CA ALA A 55 8.70 -8.01 5.50
C ALA A 55 9.55 -7.66 6.75
N ASP A 56 10.39 -6.63 6.68
CA ASP A 56 11.13 -6.06 7.79
C ASP A 56 10.57 -4.67 8.14
N ARG A 57 10.17 -4.49 9.39
CA ARG A 57 9.57 -3.23 9.87
C ARG A 57 10.56 -2.07 9.79
N HIS A 58 11.86 -2.30 9.96
CA HIS A 58 12.86 -1.23 9.90
C HIS A 58 13.09 -0.78 8.46
N ALA A 59 13.17 -1.72 7.52
CA ALA A 59 13.21 -1.51 6.09
C ALA A 59 12.00 -0.67 5.59
N VAL A 60 10.78 -1.09 5.90
CA VAL A 60 9.56 -0.34 5.54
C VAL A 60 9.62 1.08 6.08
N ARG A 61 10.01 1.28 7.35
CA ARG A 61 10.09 2.61 7.98
C ARG A 61 11.10 3.54 7.30
N ARG A 62 12.16 3.03 6.67
CA ARG A 62 13.13 3.85 5.91
C ARG A 62 12.51 4.35 4.61
N LEU A 63 11.88 3.46 3.84
CA LEU A 63 11.19 3.85 2.60
C LEU A 63 10.06 4.84 2.87
N VAL A 64 9.22 4.57 3.87
CA VAL A 64 8.11 5.46 4.22
C VAL A 64 8.60 6.81 4.74
N ALA A 65 9.77 6.88 5.39
CA ALA A 65 10.35 8.18 5.76
C ALA A 65 10.73 9.02 4.53
N ALA A 66 11.44 8.42 3.57
CA ALA A 66 11.82 9.11 2.34
C ALA A 66 10.59 9.53 1.51
N PHE A 67 9.60 8.63 1.39
CA PHE A 67 8.32 8.93 0.75
C PHE A 67 7.60 10.10 1.44
N ALA A 68 7.50 10.07 2.76
CA ALA A 68 6.80 11.11 3.51
C ALA A 68 7.45 12.49 3.34
N ALA A 69 8.80 12.56 3.35
CA ALA A 69 9.53 13.79 3.12
C ALA A 69 9.21 14.37 1.75
N ARG A 70 9.22 13.52 0.72
CA ARG A 70 8.94 13.93 -0.67
C ARG A 70 7.50 14.35 -0.87
N TYR A 71 6.55 13.55 -0.39
CA TYR A 71 5.11 13.82 -0.50
C TYR A 71 4.73 15.13 0.21
N TYR A 72 5.27 15.35 1.42
CA TYR A 72 5.00 16.59 2.17
C TYR A 72 5.50 17.84 1.42
N VAL A 73 6.72 17.79 0.86
CA VAL A 73 7.28 18.90 0.07
C VAL A 73 6.45 19.15 -1.19
N ALA A 74 5.92 18.10 -1.83
CA ALA A 74 5.05 18.24 -3.00
C ALA A 74 3.66 18.80 -2.67
N ASN A 75 3.23 18.72 -1.40
CA ASN A 75 1.87 19.04 -0.96
C ASN A 75 1.86 19.95 0.28
N LEU A 76 2.69 21.00 0.30
CA LEU A 76 2.85 21.92 1.44
C LEU A 76 1.56 22.65 1.82
N GLU A 77 0.64 22.85 0.87
CA GLU A 77 -0.66 23.48 1.09
C GLU A 77 -1.77 22.47 1.46
N GLY A 78 -1.39 21.20 1.63
CA GLY A 78 -2.30 20.10 1.95
C GLY A 78 -2.69 20.00 3.42
N PRO A 79 -3.47 18.97 3.79
CA PRO A 79 -4.01 18.79 5.13
C PRO A 79 -2.99 18.32 6.18
N PHE A 80 -1.77 17.97 5.76
CA PHE A 80 -0.71 17.46 6.63
C PHE A 80 0.10 18.61 7.24
N ALA A 81 0.23 18.64 8.56
CA ALA A 81 0.99 19.68 9.28
C ALA A 81 2.51 19.43 9.27
N SER A 82 2.95 18.22 8.91
CA SER A 82 4.38 17.86 8.86
C SER A 82 4.64 16.57 8.08
N GLU A 83 5.90 16.37 7.69
CA GLU A 83 6.41 15.07 7.22
C GLU A 83 6.08 13.92 8.20
N HIS A 84 6.15 14.19 9.51
CA HIS A 84 5.86 13.17 10.52
C HIS A 84 4.40 12.71 10.46
N ALA A 85 3.48 13.64 10.19
CA ALA A 85 2.06 13.33 10.02
C ALA A 85 1.85 12.42 8.81
N VAL A 86 2.44 12.78 7.65
CA VAL A 86 2.41 11.96 6.43
C VAL A 86 2.93 10.55 6.73
N LYS A 87 4.13 10.45 7.29
CA LYS A 87 4.76 9.17 7.65
C LYS A 87 3.88 8.29 8.53
N SER A 88 3.26 8.90 9.55
CA SER A 88 2.43 8.18 10.53
C SER A 88 1.14 7.66 9.90
N VAL A 89 0.48 8.48 9.07
CA VAL A 89 -0.71 8.07 8.33
C VAL A 89 -0.37 7.01 7.28
N THR A 90 0.74 7.14 6.55
CA THR A 90 1.19 6.10 5.61
C THR A 90 1.45 4.76 6.29
N LEU A 91 2.09 4.76 7.47
CA LEU A 91 2.26 3.52 8.24
C LEU A 91 0.92 2.94 8.70
N LEU A 92 -0.06 3.78 9.03
CA LEU A 92 -1.41 3.35 9.38
C LEU A 92 -2.13 2.74 8.17
N LEU A 93 -1.98 3.33 6.97
CA LEU A 93 -2.49 2.81 5.70
C LEU A 93 -1.93 1.42 5.39
N ILE A 94 -0.63 1.20 5.57
CA ILE A 94 0.00 -0.11 5.38
C ILE A 94 -0.62 -1.16 6.31
N VAL A 95 -0.87 -0.80 7.57
CA VAL A 95 -1.50 -1.71 8.54
C VAL A 95 -2.95 -1.99 8.16
N LEU A 96 -3.69 -1.00 7.66
CA LEU A 96 -5.05 -1.16 7.18
C LEU A 96 -5.10 -2.11 5.98
N HIS A 97 -4.28 -1.88 4.94
CA HIS A 97 -4.17 -2.75 3.78
C HIS A 97 -3.88 -4.20 4.19
N GLY A 98 -2.84 -4.44 5.00
CA GLY A 98 -2.50 -5.80 5.43
C GLY A 98 -3.61 -6.47 6.26
N SER A 99 -4.40 -5.69 6.99
CA SER A 99 -5.56 -6.18 7.73
C SER A 99 -6.72 -6.58 6.80
N LEU A 100 -6.98 -5.80 5.75
CA LEU A 100 -7.97 -6.10 4.72
C LEU A 100 -7.58 -7.34 3.90
N GLU A 101 -6.34 -7.40 3.41
CA GLU A 101 -5.82 -8.55 2.67
C GLU A 101 -5.90 -9.84 3.49
N SER A 102 -5.58 -9.78 4.79
CA SER A 102 -5.69 -10.94 5.68
C SER A 102 -7.13 -11.42 5.82
N LYS A 103 -8.12 -10.53 5.80
CA LYS A 103 -9.55 -10.91 5.85
C LYS A 103 -9.98 -11.55 4.54
N LEU A 104 -9.60 -10.96 3.40
CA LEU A 104 -9.98 -11.46 2.07
C LEU A 104 -9.37 -12.85 1.80
N ARG A 105 -8.10 -13.05 2.14
CA ARG A 105 -7.43 -14.35 1.99
C ARG A 105 -7.93 -15.40 3.00
N GLY A 106 -8.34 -14.97 4.19
CA GLY A 106 -8.88 -15.82 5.25
C GLY A 106 -10.25 -16.43 4.95
N GLY A 107 -10.96 -15.94 3.93
CA GLY A 107 -12.26 -16.47 3.50
C GLY A 107 -12.20 -17.72 2.60
N LYS A 108 -11.06 -18.02 1.96
CA LYS A 108 -10.97 -19.03 0.89
C LYS A 108 -10.45 -20.43 1.30
N GLY A 109 -10.22 -20.74 2.60
CA GLY A 109 -10.17 -22.15 3.05
C GLY A 109 -9.01 -22.57 3.94
N GLY A 110 -9.20 -22.56 5.27
CA GLY A 110 -8.28 -23.24 6.17
C GLY A 110 -8.76 -23.25 7.62
N LYS A 111 -9.21 -24.43 8.08
CA LYS A 111 -9.64 -24.71 9.47
C LYS A 111 -8.57 -24.50 10.56
N HIS A 112 -7.37 -24.03 10.23
CA HIS A 112 -6.26 -23.89 11.18
C HIS A 112 -5.40 -22.65 10.87
N ARG A 113 -5.90 -21.44 11.20
CA ARG A 113 -5.01 -20.28 11.42
C ARG A 113 -5.61 -19.43 12.53
N LYS A 114 -4.81 -19.19 13.57
CA LYS A 114 -5.12 -18.34 14.74
C LYS A 114 -5.91 -17.11 14.30
N GLU A 115 -7.04 -16.90 14.97
CA GLU A 115 -7.94 -15.74 14.90
C GLU A 115 -7.37 -14.58 14.09
N ALA A 116 -7.94 -14.33 12.92
CA ALA A 116 -7.68 -13.11 12.18
C ALA A 116 -7.98 -11.94 13.10
N LYS A 117 -6.91 -11.25 13.55
CA LYS A 117 -6.99 -10.00 14.27
C LYS A 117 -7.88 -9.09 13.42
N GLY A 118 -9.07 -8.76 13.94
CA GLY A 118 -10.16 -8.19 13.14
C GLY A 118 -9.72 -7.00 12.30
N VAL A 119 -10.42 -6.79 11.18
CA VAL A 119 -10.17 -5.62 10.31
C VAL A 119 -10.22 -4.35 11.14
N MET A 120 -9.19 -3.51 10.98
CA MET A 120 -9.17 -2.21 11.60
C MET A 120 -10.43 -1.45 11.21
N SER A 121 -11.27 -1.10 12.19
CA SER A 121 -12.50 -0.35 11.91
C SER A 121 -12.17 1.08 11.48
N LYS A 122 -13.08 1.71 10.72
CA LYS A 122 -13.02 3.14 10.39
C LYS A 122 -12.79 4.00 11.63
N SER A 123 -13.56 3.76 12.71
CA SER A 123 -13.39 4.48 13.97
C SER A 123 -11.98 4.36 14.56
N THR A 124 -11.38 3.16 14.52
CA THR A 124 -10.02 2.91 15.01
C THR A 124 -8.99 3.60 14.11
N PHE A 125 -9.22 3.63 12.80
CA PHE A 125 -8.35 4.32 11.85
C PHE A 125 -8.38 5.83 12.10
N VAL A 126 -9.57 6.43 12.20
CA VAL A 126 -9.75 7.86 12.50
C VAL A 126 -9.09 8.23 13.83
N GLU A 127 -9.38 7.50 14.90
CA GLU A 127 -8.80 7.77 16.24
C GLU A 127 -7.27 7.80 16.21
N ARG A 128 -6.65 6.83 15.53
CA ARG A 128 -5.18 6.75 15.39
C ARG A 128 -4.63 7.80 14.45
N GLY A 129 -5.35 8.13 13.40
CA GLY A 129 -4.96 9.13 12.40
C GLY A 129 -5.01 10.56 12.97
N THR A 130 -6.03 10.91 13.75
CA THR A 130 -6.19 12.26 14.31
C THR A 130 -4.97 12.66 15.15
N ALA A 131 -4.42 11.75 15.94
CA ALA A 131 -3.24 12.01 16.76
C ALA A 131 -1.94 12.22 15.93
N ALA A 132 -1.94 11.87 14.64
CA ALA A 132 -0.75 11.97 13.79
C ALA A 132 -0.48 13.40 13.30
N ASN A 133 -1.48 14.29 13.26
CA ASN A 133 -1.32 15.65 12.71
C ASN A 133 -0.91 16.71 13.74
N GLY A 134 -0.38 16.31 14.90
CA GLY A 134 -0.01 17.25 15.95
C GLY A 134 -1.22 17.81 16.71
N LEU A 135 -1.19 19.11 17.04
CA LEU A 135 -2.15 19.73 17.95
C LEU A 135 -3.55 19.94 17.34
N ASP A 136 -3.62 20.16 16.03
CA ASP A 136 -4.88 20.50 15.34
C ASP A 136 -5.62 19.24 14.84
N GLY A 137 -4.93 18.11 14.73
CA GLY A 137 -5.48 16.87 14.19
C GLY A 137 -5.85 16.95 12.71
N PHE A 138 -6.50 15.91 12.19
CA PHE A 138 -7.15 15.96 10.88
C PHE A 138 -8.65 16.20 11.06
N PRO A 139 -9.33 16.83 10.09
CA PRO A 139 -10.79 16.76 10.00
C PRO A 139 -11.22 15.29 9.98
N THR A 140 -12.29 14.96 10.70
CA THR A 140 -12.81 13.58 10.77
C THR A 140 -13.09 13.03 9.38
N ASP A 141 -13.84 13.79 8.58
CA ASP A 141 -14.28 13.40 7.24
C ASP A 141 -13.08 13.06 6.32
N PHE A 142 -11.96 13.78 6.44
CA PHE A 142 -10.75 13.50 5.66
C PHE A 142 -10.19 12.08 5.90
N LEU A 143 -10.14 11.64 7.16
CA LEU A 143 -9.67 10.30 7.50
C LEU A 143 -10.71 9.22 7.18
N GLU A 144 -12.00 9.57 7.25
CA GLU A 144 -13.09 8.67 6.86
C GLU A 144 -13.09 8.41 5.36
N ASP A 145 -12.94 9.46 4.55
CA ASP A 145 -12.86 9.38 3.08
C ASP A 145 -11.64 8.56 2.66
N MET A 146 -10.48 8.82 3.26
CA MET A 146 -9.25 8.05 3.01
C MET A 146 -9.43 6.56 3.36
N TYR A 147 -10.10 6.25 4.47
CA TYR A 147 -10.40 4.88 4.86
C TYR A 147 -11.30 4.19 3.83
N ASP A 148 -12.37 4.86 3.38
CA ASP A 148 -13.31 4.31 2.42
C ASP A 148 -12.66 4.08 1.05
N ALA A 149 -11.84 5.03 0.58
CA ALA A 149 -11.07 4.90 -0.65
C ALA A 149 -10.14 3.69 -0.62
N VAL A 150 -9.43 3.47 0.49
CA VAL A 150 -8.56 2.31 0.70
C VAL A 150 -9.34 1.00 0.69
N VAL A 151 -10.47 0.94 1.40
CA VAL A 151 -11.30 -0.27 1.44
C VAL A 151 -11.83 -0.60 0.06
N MET A 152 -12.40 0.38 -0.65
CA MET A 152 -12.96 0.20 -1.98
C MET A 152 -11.91 -0.33 -2.95
N THR A 153 -10.77 0.35 -3.07
CA THR A 153 -9.69 -0.04 -3.99
C THR A 153 -9.08 -1.40 -3.65
N THR A 154 -9.00 -1.76 -2.36
CA THR A 154 -8.53 -3.09 -1.94
C THR A 154 -9.51 -4.20 -2.33
N LEU A 155 -10.82 -3.92 -2.25
CA LEU A 155 -11.86 -4.87 -2.63
C LEU A 155 -11.92 -5.06 -4.15
N GLU A 156 -11.79 -3.98 -4.92
CA GLU A 156 -11.71 -4.01 -6.39
C GLU A 156 -10.53 -4.86 -6.86
N ALA A 157 -9.33 -4.59 -6.34
CA ALA A 157 -8.13 -5.38 -6.69
C ALA A 157 -8.28 -6.87 -6.36
N ALA A 158 -9.00 -7.20 -5.28
CA ALA A 158 -9.27 -8.59 -4.93
C ALA A 158 -10.27 -9.26 -5.88
N ALA A 159 -11.28 -8.52 -6.36
CA ALA A 159 -12.24 -9.02 -7.35
C ALA A 159 -11.55 -9.28 -8.70
N ASP A 160 -10.72 -8.33 -9.17
CA ASP A 160 -9.96 -8.49 -10.40
C ASP A 160 -9.04 -9.74 -10.34
N SER A 161 -8.38 -9.96 -9.20
CA SER A 161 -7.53 -11.14 -9.01
C SER A 161 -8.29 -12.47 -9.02
N SER A 162 -9.55 -12.48 -8.57
CA SER A 162 -10.38 -13.70 -8.64
C SER A 162 -10.84 -14.00 -10.05
N ASP A 163 -11.17 -12.98 -10.83
CA ASP A 163 -11.61 -13.14 -12.22
C ASP A 163 -10.44 -13.65 -13.10
N GLU A 164 -9.21 -13.17 -12.86
CA GLU A 164 -8.00 -13.67 -13.51
C GLU A 164 -7.67 -15.13 -13.14
N GLU A 165 -7.83 -15.51 -11.86
CA GLU A 165 -7.60 -16.86 -11.37
C GLU A 165 -8.62 -17.86 -11.95
N GLU A 166 -9.90 -17.48 -12.01
CA GLU A 166 -10.95 -18.28 -12.66
C GLU A 166 -10.75 -18.41 -14.17
N ALA A 167 -10.34 -17.34 -14.85
CA ALA A 167 -10.02 -17.38 -16.27
C ALA A 167 -8.80 -18.27 -16.57
N HIS A 168 -7.76 -18.24 -15.72
CA HIS A 168 -6.59 -19.11 -15.85
C HIS A 168 -6.97 -20.59 -15.66
N LEU A 169 -7.75 -20.90 -14.61
CA LEU A 169 -8.22 -22.28 -14.35
C LEU A 169 -9.10 -22.81 -15.50
N ALA A 170 -10.01 -21.98 -16.03
CA ALA A 170 -10.85 -22.36 -17.17
C ALA A 170 -10.04 -22.58 -18.46
N ALA A 171 -8.98 -21.78 -18.68
CA ALA A 171 -8.08 -21.96 -19.81
C ALA A 171 -7.21 -23.23 -19.68
N GLU A 172 -6.76 -23.55 -18.47
CA GLU A 172 -5.99 -24.76 -18.18
C GLU A 172 -6.85 -26.03 -18.34
N GLU A 173 -8.11 -26.01 -17.88
CA GLU A 173 -9.07 -27.11 -18.05
C GLU A 173 -9.47 -27.30 -19.53
N ALA A 174 -9.68 -26.20 -20.27
CA ALA A 174 -9.94 -26.26 -21.71
C ALA A 174 -8.74 -26.78 -22.52
N ALA A 175 -7.51 -26.50 -22.09
CA ALA A 175 -6.30 -27.03 -22.70
C ALA A 175 -6.09 -28.53 -22.36
N ALA A 176 -6.42 -28.96 -21.14
CA ALA A 176 -6.32 -30.36 -20.71
C ALA A 176 -7.40 -31.27 -21.34
N GLY A 177 -8.55 -30.72 -21.72
CA GLY A 177 -9.64 -31.47 -22.36
C GLY A 177 -9.46 -31.78 -23.85
N LEU A 178 -8.36 -31.34 -24.49
CA LEU A 178 -8.10 -31.56 -25.92
C LEU A 178 -7.18 -32.76 -26.24
N ASP A 179 -6.75 -33.52 -25.22
CA ASP A 179 -5.86 -34.69 -25.39
C ASP A 179 -6.60 -36.06 -25.34
N GLU A 180 -7.95 -36.09 -25.30
CA GLU A 180 -8.75 -37.34 -25.22
C GLU A 180 -9.68 -37.62 -26.44
N GLU A 181 -9.33 -37.18 -27.66
CA GLU A 181 -10.01 -37.65 -28.90
C GLU A 181 -9.09 -38.33 -29.92
#